data_AF-A0A923Q762-F1
#
_entry.id   AF-A0A923Q762-F1
#
_cell.length_a   1.000
_cell.length_b   1.000
_cell.length_c   1.000
_cell.angle_alpha   90.00
_cell.angle_beta   90.00
_cell.angle_gamma   90.00
#
_symmetry.space_group_name_H-M   'P 1'
#
loop_
_entity.id
_entity.type
_entity.pdbx_description
1 polymer ?
#
loop_
_entity_poly.entity_id
_entity_poly.type
_entity_poly.pdbx_seq_one_letter_code
_entity_poly.pdbx_strand_id
1 'polypeptide(L)'
;MSPTRRELLGGLLLLLTACTERPAPTRVPIDPDVALREAALAREHSLLQAYDAVLLALPALGGRLLPVRAEHVAHLAALTGPTPTPSSAASAASGPAATPVPQTAMLALAELVQAERATATGHAGDVAAASRSLAAVLAALSASEASHAVVLV
;
A
#
# COMPACT_ATOMS: atom_id res chain seq x y z
N MET A 1 40.72 53.77 29.32
CA MET A 1 42.15 53.72 28.97
C MET A 1 42.30 52.73 27.83
N SER A 2 42.47 53.25 26.61
CA SER A 2 42.98 52.45 25.49
C SER A 2 44.51 52.35 25.59
N PRO A 3 45.11 51.35 24.92
CA PRO A 3 45.95 51.74 23.78
C PRO A 3 45.74 50.89 22.52
N THR A 4 45.72 51.63 21.40
CA THR A 4 46.03 51.30 19.99
C THR A 4 47.26 50.38 19.88
N ARG A 5 47.53 49.56 18.84
CA ARG A 5 48.00 49.78 17.43
C ARG A 5 48.12 48.35 16.79
N ARG A 6 48.06 48.04 15.49
CA ARG A 6 48.46 48.70 14.23
C ARG A 6 47.97 47.85 13.04
N GLU A 7 47.56 48.51 11.97
CA GLU A 7 47.19 47.99 10.64
C GLU A 7 48.32 47.21 9.94
N LEU A 8 47.95 46.15 9.20
CA LEU A 8 48.68 45.67 8.02
C LEU A 8 47.67 45.23 6.94
N LEU A 9 47.58 46.03 5.87
CA LEU A 9 46.97 45.64 4.60
C LEU A 9 47.78 44.48 3.98
N GLY A 10 47.08 43.47 3.47
CA GLY A 10 47.70 42.39 2.71
C GLY A 10 46.72 41.69 1.78
N GLY A 11 46.72 42.10 0.52
CA GLY A 11 46.65 41.20 -0.63
C GLY A 11 45.33 40.50 -0.95
N LEU A 12 44.60 41.08 -1.88
CA LEU A 12 43.58 40.43 -2.71
C LEU A 12 44.18 39.27 -3.53
N LEU A 13 43.71 38.05 -3.31
CA LEU A 13 43.67 37.00 -4.33
C LEU A 13 42.25 36.41 -4.35
N LEU A 14 41.41 36.96 -5.23
CA LEU A 14 40.18 36.32 -5.69
C LEU A 14 40.57 35.13 -6.56
N LEU A 15 40.76 33.96 -5.95
CA LEU A 15 40.62 32.70 -6.65
C LEU A 15 39.12 32.45 -6.79
N LEU A 16 38.58 32.68 -7.99
CA LEU A 16 37.24 32.24 -8.38
C LEU A 16 37.24 30.70 -8.49
N THR A 17 37.32 30.02 -7.35
CA THR A 17 36.87 28.63 -7.28
C THR A 17 35.35 28.69 -7.33
N ALA A 18 34.79 28.24 -8.45
CA ALA A 18 33.37 28.01 -8.62
C ALA A 18 32.91 26.97 -7.59
N CYS A 19 32.67 27.40 -6.36
CA CYS A 19 31.90 26.64 -5.39
C CYS A 19 30.45 26.77 -5.84
N THR A 20 30.03 25.93 -6.78
CA THR A 20 28.62 25.57 -6.83
C THR A 20 28.38 24.88 -5.48
N GLU A 21 27.89 25.61 -4.48
CA GLU A 21 27.22 24.99 -3.35
C GLU A 21 26.05 24.24 -3.96
N ARG A 22 26.29 22.99 -4.33
CA ARG A 22 25.24 22.06 -4.69
C ARG A 22 24.47 21.89 -3.39
N PRO A 23 23.21 22.38 -3.30
CA PRO A 23 22.40 22.13 -2.13
C PRO A 23 22.44 20.62 -1.90
N ALA A 24 22.83 20.19 -0.70
CA ALA A 24 22.76 18.79 -0.35
C ALA A 24 21.34 18.33 -0.71
N PRO A 25 21.17 17.22 -1.46
CA PRO A 25 19.85 16.77 -1.84
C PRO A 25 19.04 16.66 -0.56
N THR A 26 18.00 17.49 -0.45
CA THR A 26 17.09 17.46 0.69
C THR A 26 16.52 16.05 0.72
N ARG A 27 16.86 15.25 1.73
CA ARG A 27 16.31 13.91 1.89
C ARG A 27 14.81 14.09 2.08
N VAL A 28 14.04 13.88 1.01
CA VAL A 28 12.59 13.86 1.07
C VAL A 28 12.22 12.75 2.05
N PRO A 29 11.49 13.05 3.15
CA PRO A 29 11.01 12.02 4.05
C PRO A 29 10.19 11.01 3.23
N ILE A 30 10.49 9.72 3.37
CA ILE A 30 9.63 8.69 2.77
C ILE A 30 8.29 8.74 3.48
N ASP A 31 7.24 8.98 2.72
CA ASP A 31 5.87 9.02 3.23
C ASP A 31 5.48 7.61 3.71
N PRO A 32 5.22 7.41 5.03
CA PRO A 32 4.84 6.10 5.56
C PRO A 32 3.54 5.58 4.94
N ASP A 33 2.65 6.46 4.47
CA ASP A 33 1.41 6.07 3.80
C ASP A 33 1.66 5.29 2.50
N VAL A 34 2.83 5.45 1.87
CA VAL A 34 3.18 4.67 0.67
C VAL A 34 3.32 3.20 1.05
N ALA A 35 4.11 2.88 2.07
CA ALA A 35 4.33 1.50 2.49
C ALA A 35 3.04 0.84 3.01
N LEU A 36 2.21 1.60 3.76
CA LEU A 36 0.93 1.11 4.26
C LEU A 36 -0.08 0.86 3.13
N ARG A 37 -0.11 1.75 2.12
CA ARG A 37 -0.97 1.57 0.93
C ARG A 37 -0.54 0.38 0.09
N GLU A 38 0.77 0.19 -0.12
CA GLU A 38 1.31 -0.99 -0.81
C GLU A 38 0.95 -2.29 -0.07
N ALA A 39 1.05 -2.30 1.26
CA ALA A 39 0.64 -3.45 2.07
C ALA A 39 -0.87 -3.73 1.97
N ALA A 40 -1.71 -2.69 1.97
CA ALA A 40 -3.15 -2.83 1.76
C ALA A 40 -3.47 -3.37 0.37
N LEU A 41 -2.85 -2.84 -0.69
CA LEU A 41 -3.00 -3.33 -2.06
C LEU A 41 -2.59 -4.80 -2.17
N ALA A 42 -1.47 -5.19 -1.56
CA ALA A 42 -1.03 -6.58 -1.58
C ALA A 42 -2.05 -7.54 -0.95
N ARG A 43 -2.69 -7.16 0.16
CA ARG A 43 -3.75 -7.96 0.80
C ARG A 43 -4.98 -8.10 -0.10
N GLU A 44 -5.47 -7.00 -0.68
CA GLU A 44 -6.61 -7.01 -1.60
C GLU A 44 -6.34 -7.87 -2.85
N HIS A 45 -5.14 -7.77 -3.43
CA HIS A 45 -4.74 -8.62 -4.54
C HIS A 45 -4.72 -10.11 -4.15
N SER A 46 -4.24 -10.43 -2.94
CA SER A 46 -4.24 -11.80 -2.44
C SER A 46 -5.66 -12.35 -2.25
N LEU A 47 -6.61 -11.52 -1.78
CA LEU A 47 -8.01 -11.91 -1.70
C LEU A 47 -8.58 -12.18 -3.09
N LEU A 48 -8.40 -11.27 -4.05
CA LEU A 48 -8.88 -11.47 -5.42
C LEU A 48 -8.35 -12.78 -6.04
N GLN A 49 -7.07 -13.10 -5.82
CA GLN A 49 -6.49 -14.37 -6.27
C GLN A 49 -7.18 -15.59 -5.63
N ALA A 50 -7.46 -15.55 -4.32
CA ALA A 50 -8.16 -16.63 -3.63
C ALA A 50 -9.60 -16.79 -4.15
N TYR A 51 -10.32 -15.69 -4.33
CA TYR A 51 -11.68 -15.69 -4.92
C TYR A 51 -11.69 -16.24 -6.34
N ASP A 52 -10.74 -15.81 -7.19
CA ASP A 52 -10.61 -16.29 -8.57
C ASP A 52 -10.32 -17.78 -8.63
N ALA A 53 -9.44 -18.28 -7.76
CA ALA A 53 -9.13 -19.70 -7.68
C ALA A 53 -10.36 -20.54 -7.28
N VAL A 54 -11.13 -20.08 -6.29
CA VAL A 54 -12.37 -20.76 -5.86
C VAL A 54 -13.43 -20.71 -6.95
N LEU A 55 -13.64 -19.56 -7.60
CA LEU A 55 -14.62 -19.41 -8.68
C LEU A 55 -14.28 -20.30 -9.88
N LEU A 56 -13.00 -20.48 -10.18
CA LEU A 56 -12.54 -21.38 -11.24
C LEU A 56 -12.83 -22.85 -10.92
N ALA A 57 -12.55 -23.28 -9.69
CA ALA A 57 -12.74 -24.68 -9.29
C ALA A 57 -14.20 -25.04 -8.96
N LEU A 58 -14.97 -24.07 -8.45
CA LEU A 58 -16.33 -24.25 -7.93
C LEU A 58 -17.31 -23.21 -8.51
N PRO A 59 -17.59 -23.24 -9.83
CA PRO A 59 -18.43 -22.22 -10.48
C PRO A 59 -19.84 -22.09 -9.90
N ALA A 60 -20.36 -23.15 -9.27
CA ALA A 60 -21.66 -23.15 -8.60
C ALA A 60 -21.76 -22.12 -7.46
N LEU A 61 -20.63 -21.67 -6.89
CA LEU A 61 -20.58 -20.61 -5.88
C LEU A 61 -20.66 -19.20 -6.46
N GLY A 62 -20.66 -19.05 -7.80
CA GLY A 62 -20.59 -17.76 -8.48
C GLY A 62 -21.64 -16.75 -8.04
N GLY A 63 -22.89 -17.19 -7.83
CA GLY A 63 -23.97 -16.29 -7.37
C GLY A 63 -23.71 -15.65 -6.00
N ARG A 64 -22.91 -16.29 -5.15
CA ARG A 64 -22.55 -15.79 -3.82
C ARG A 64 -21.23 -15.01 -3.84
N LEU A 65 -20.24 -15.48 -4.59
CA LEU A 65 -18.87 -14.96 -4.53
C LEU A 65 -18.58 -13.81 -5.50
N LEU A 66 -19.27 -13.73 -6.64
CA LEU A 66 -19.02 -12.66 -7.62
C LEU A 66 -19.31 -11.24 -7.08
N PRO A 67 -20.39 -11.01 -6.30
CA PRO A 67 -20.63 -9.69 -5.71
C PRO A 67 -19.49 -9.26 -4.77
N VAL A 68 -19.07 -10.14 -3.86
CA VAL A 68 -18.00 -9.86 -2.90
C VAL A 68 -16.66 -9.61 -3.62
N ARG A 69 -16.36 -10.42 -4.63
CA ARG A 69 -15.19 -10.21 -5.50
C ARG A 69 -15.19 -8.83 -6.16
N ALA A 70 -16.35 -8.33 -6.59
CA ALA A 70 -16.46 -7.01 -7.19
C ALA A 70 -16.19 -5.88 -6.17
N GLU A 71 -16.51 -6.09 -4.89
CA GLU A 71 -16.20 -5.14 -3.81
C GLU A 71 -14.68 -5.03 -3.59
N HIS A 72 -13.91 -6.12 -3.59
CA HIS A 72 -12.44 -6.02 -3.52
C HIS A 72 -11.83 -5.28 -4.72
N VAL A 73 -12.40 -5.43 -5.93
CA VAL A 73 -11.97 -4.62 -7.08
C VAL A 73 -12.22 -3.13 -6.82
N ALA A 74 -13.34 -2.77 -6.19
CA ALA A 74 -13.61 -1.40 -5.79
C ALA A 74 -12.68 -0.91 -4.67
N HIS A 75 -12.27 -1.78 -3.73
CA HIS A 75 -11.28 -1.47 -2.70
C HIS A 75 -9.93 -1.09 -3.32
N LEU A 76 -9.47 -1.81 -4.34
CA LEU A 76 -8.24 -1.45 -5.08
C LEU A 76 -8.30 -0.05 -5.70
N ALA A 77 -9.45 0.31 -6.27
CA ALA A 77 -9.66 1.65 -6.82
C ALA A 77 -9.65 2.73 -5.71
N ALA A 78 -10.23 2.44 -4.55
CA ALA A 78 -10.22 3.34 -3.40
C ALA A 78 -8.81 3.56 -2.83
N LEU A 79 -7.96 2.52 -2.84
CA LEU A 79 -6.58 2.60 -2.35
C LEU A 79 -5.68 3.43 -3.26
N THR A 80 -5.87 3.37 -4.58
CA THR A 80 -5.04 4.08 -5.56
C THR A 80 -5.34 5.57 -5.67
N GLY A 81 -6.58 6.00 -5.39
CA GLY A 81 -6.99 7.41 -5.39
C GLY A 81 -6.89 8.11 -6.77
N PRO A 82 -7.28 9.40 -6.87
CA PRO A 82 -7.09 10.19 -8.09
C PRO A 82 -5.72 10.90 -8.10
N THR A 83 -4.68 10.29 -8.67
CA THR A 83 -3.36 10.93 -8.84
C THR A 83 -2.89 10.95 -10.31
N PRO A 84 -2.29 12.05 -10.79
CA PRO A 84 -1.67 12.11 -12.12
C PRO A 84 -0.38 11.29 -12.13
N THR A 85 -0.30 10.31 -13.02
CA THR A 85 0.82 9.37 -13.12
C THR A 85 2.04 10.01 -13.81
N PRO A 86 3.24 9.76 -13.29
CA PRO A 86 4.32 9.32 -14.16
C PRO A 86 4.63 7.84 -13.90
N SER A 87 4.63 7.11 -15.03
CA SER A 87 4.91 5.70 -15.24
C SER A 87 5.90 5.05 -14.26
N SER A 88 5.45 4.03 -13.53
CA SER A 88 6.28 2.95 -12.99
C SER A 88 5.97 1.68 -13.76
N ALA A 89 7.02 1.01 -14.24
CA ALA A 89 6.96 -0.16 -15.08
C ALA A 89 6.12 -1.28 -14.44
N ALA A 90 5.26 -1.89 -15.25
CA ALA A 90 4.58 -3.12 -14.88
C ALA A 90 5.63 -4.20 -14.55
N SER A 91 5.81 -4.47 -13.25
CA SER A 91 6.51 -5.68 -12.82
C SER A 91 5.72 -6.87 -13.37
N ALA A 92 6.38 -7.63 -14.25
CA ALA A 92 5.82 -8.84 -14.80
C ALA A 92 5.35 -9.74 -13.66
N ALA A 93 4.05 -10.03 -13.62
CA ALA A 93 3.49 -10.99 -12.70
C ALA A 93 4.16 -12.33 -12.93
N SER A 94 4.98 -12.78 -11.97
CA SER A 94 5.36 -14.17 -11.86
C SER A 94 4.07 -15.00 -11.91
N GLY A 95 4.01 -15.96 -12.84
CA GLY A 95 2.80 -16.75 -13.10
C GLY A 95 2.23 -17.34 -11.80
N PRO A 96 0.91 -17.55 -11.72
CA PRO A 96 0.25 -17.94 -10.48
C PRO A 96 0.90 -19.20 -9.93
N ALA A 97 1.52 -19.09 -8.75
CA ALA A 97 1.72 -20.27 -7.94
C ALA A 97 0.32 -20.85 -7.70
N ALA A 98 0.11 -22.11 -8.08
CA ALA A 98 -1.18 -22.75 -7.91
C ALA A 98 -1.50 -22.81 -6.40
N THR A 99 -2.31 -21.88 -5.93
CA THR A 99 -2.91 -21.96 -4.60
C THR A 99 -3.76 -23.22 -4.58
N PRO A 100 -3.48 -24.19 -3.69
CA PRO A 100 -4.27 -25.41 -3.63
C PRO A 100 -5.73 -25.03 -3.35
N VAL A 101 -6.62 -25.36 -4.28
CA VAL A 101 -8.03 -25.00 -4.15
C VAL A 101 -8.74 -26.08 -3.33
N PRO A 102 -9.57 -25.70 -2.34
CA PRO A 102 -10.29 -26.68 -1.54
C PRO A 102 -11.20 -27.56 -2.38
N GLN A 103 -11.20 -28.85 -2.09
CA GLN A 103 -11.95 -29.85 -2.88
C GLN A 103 -13.46 -29.78 -2.67
N THR A 104 -13.94 -29.01 -1.70
CA THR A 104 -15.38 -28.89 -1.38
C THR A 104 -15.77 -27.43 -1.19
N ALA A 105 -17.03 -27.12 -1.53
CA ALA A 105 -17.61 -25.79 -1.34
C ALA A 105 -17.54 -25.31 0.13
N MET A 106 -17.76 -26.21 1.08
CA MET A 106 -17.71 -25.89 2.51
C MET A 106 -16.30 -25.47 2.95
N LEU A 107 -15.27 -26.23 2.53
CA LEU A 107 -13.88 -25.88 2.87
C LEU A 107 -13.45 -24.59 2.15
N ALA A 108 -13.85 -24.39 0.89
CA ALA A 108 -13.56 -23.16 0.15
C ALA A 108 -14.14 -21.91 0.84
N LEU A 109 -15.40 -21.98 1.27
CA LEU A 109 -16.03 -20.88 2.00
C LEU A 109 -15.36 -20.64 3.36
N ALA A 110 -15.01 -21.69 4.09
CA ALA A 110 -14.32 -21.56 5.36
C ALA A 110 -12.94 -20.90 5.21
N GLU A 111 -12.18 -21.25 4.17
CA GLU A 111 -10.89 -20.62 3.87
C GLU A 111 -11.04 -19.15 3.46
N LEU A 112 -12.02 -18.82 2.60
CA LEU A 112 -12.31 -17.43 2.26
C LEU A 112 -12.70 -16.62 3.50
N VAL A 113 -13.56 -17.14 4.38
CA VAL A 113 -13.91 -16.48 5.65
C VAL A 113 -12.68 -16.19 6.52
N GLN A 114 -11.71 -17.10 6.57
CA GLN A 114 -10.47 -16.85 7.32
C GLN A 114 -9.58 -15.81 6.63
N ALA A 115 -9.48 -15.84 5.31
CA ALA A 115 -8.75 -14.84 4.53
C ALA A 115 -9.33 -13.43 4.71
N GLU A 116 -10.66 -13.30 4.71
CA GLU A 116 -11.36 -12.04 4.98
C GLU A 116 -11.04 -11.49 6.37
N ARG A 117 -11.15 -12.33 7.41
CA ARG A 117 -10.85 -11.94 8.79
C ARG A 117 -9.40 -11.54 8.99
N ALA A 118 -8.47 -12.28 8.36
CA ALA A 118 -7.05 -11.95 8.41
C ALA A 118 -6.77 -10.60 7.74
N THR A 119 -7.39 -10.34 6.59
CA THR A 119 -7.25 -9.07 5.88
C THR A 119 -7.87 -7.91 6.66
N ALA A 120 -9.06 -8.10 7.21
CA ALA A 120 -9.71 -7.14 8.10
C ALA A 120 -8.81 -6.74 9.27
N THR A 121 -8.19 -7.73 9.92
CA THR A 121 -7.25 -7.54 11.03
C THR A 121 -5.99 -6.81 10.59
N GLY A 122 -5.46 -7.16 9.41
CA GLY A 122 -4.31 -6.48 8.82
C GLY A 122 -4.60 -4.99 8.61
N HIS A 123 -5.69 -4.66 7.93
CA HIS A 123 -6.09 -3.28 7.69
C HIS A 123 -6.30 -2.51 9.00
N ALA A 124 -6.96 -3.11 10.00
CA ALA A 124 -7.13 -2.49 11.31
C ALA A 124 -5.80 -2.23 12.04
N GLY A 125 -4.84 -3.16 11.93
CA GLY A 125 -3.51 -3.01 12.54
C GLY A 125 -2.71 -1.83 12.00
N ASP A 126 -2.92 -1.47 10.75
CA ASP A 126 -2.21 -0.38 10.07
C ASP A 126 -2.81 1.01 10.35
N VAL A 127 -4.05 1.09 10.87
CA VAL A 127 -4.76 2.36 11.12
C VAL A 127 -3.98 3.32 12.01
N ALA A 128 -3.32 2.81 13.06
CA ALA A 128 -2.60 3.64 14.02
C ALA A 128 -1.33 4.30 13.45
N ALA A 129 -0.77 3.74 12.38
CA ALA A 129 0.44 4.22 11.73
C ALA A 129 0.15 5.13 10.52
N ALA A 130 -1.08 5.16 10.04
CA ALA A 130 -1.49 5.88 8.84
C ALA A 130 -1.82 7.35 9.10
N SER A 131 -1.70 8.18 8.06
CA SER A 131 -2.30 9.52 8.07
C SER A 131 -3.82 9.44 8.28
N ARG A 132 -4.46 10.54 8.72
CA ARG A 132 -5.91 10.57 8.93
C ARG A 132 -6.71 10.14 7.69
N SER A 133 -6.29 10.57 6.51
CA SER A 133 -6.95 10.20 5.25
C SER A 133 -6.82 8.71 4.95
N LEU A 134 -5.62 8.13 5.08
CA LEU A 134 -5.43 6.71 4.82
C LEU A 134 -6.05 5.84 5.91
N ALA A 135 -5.97 6.25 7.18
CA ALA A 135 -6.60 5.59 8.31
C ALA A 135 -8.12 5.40 8.11
N ALA A 136 -8.81 6.41 7.56
CA ALA A 136 -10.24 6.31 7.26
C ALA A 136 -10.53 5.26 6.18
N VAL A 137 -9.69 5.17 5.14
CA VAL A 137 -9.80 4.15 4.09
C VAL A 137 -9.54 2.76 4.66
N LEU A 138 -8.45 2.59 5.43
CA LEU A 138 -8.10 1.29 6.04
C LEU A 138 -9.17 0.81 7.02
N ALA A 139 -9.75 1.71 7.81
CA ALA A 139 -10.85 1.37 8.71
C ALA A 139 -12.12 0.95 7.94
N ALA A 140 -12.44 1.61 6.82
CA ALA A 140 -13.56 1.23 5.97
C ALA A 140 -13.34 -0.16 5.34
N LEU A 141 -12.15 -0.42 4.78
CA LEU A 141 -11.79 -1.73 4.24
C LEU A 141 -11.88 -2.81 5.34
N SER A 142 -11.32 -2.55 6.53
CA SER A 142 -11.41 -3.49 7.66
C SER A 142 -12.86 -3.85 8.01
N ALA A 143 -13.75 -2.86 8.02
CA ALA A 143 -15.17 -3.07 8.28
C ALA A 143 -15.87 -3.85 7.16
N SER A 144 -15.56 -3.57 5.89
CA SER A 144 -16.08 -4.32 4.74
C SER A 144 -15.65 -5.78 4.81
N GLU A 145 -14.36 -6.08 5.02
CA GLU A 145 -13.86 -7.46 5.07
C GLU A 145 -14.41 -8.24 6.28
N ALA A 146 -14.59 -7.58 7.42
CA ALA A 146 -15.31 -8.18 8.54
C ALA A 146 -16.77 -8.52 8.18
N SER A 147 -17.43 -7.69 7.37
CA SER A 147 -18.80 -7.91 6.91
C SER A 147 -18.89 -9.02 5.87
N HIS A 148 -17.96 -9.08 4.93
CA HIS A 148 -17.83 -10.19 3.96
C HIS A 148 -17.68 -11.52 4.67
N ALA A 149 -16.80 -11.59 5.67
CA ALA A 149 -16.63 -12.80 6.49
C ALA A 149 -17.94 -13.28 7.13
N VAL A 150 -18.86 -12.37 7.49
CA VAL A 150 -20.18 -12.73 8.05
C VAL A 150 -21.13 -13.23 6.95
N VAL A 151 -21.13 -12.60 5.78
CA VAL A 151 -22.00 -12.98 4.64
C VAL A 151 -21.60 -14.34 4.04
N LEU A 152 -20.34 -14.76 4.22
CA LEU A 152 -19.80 -16.03 3.70
C LEU A 152 -19.96 -17.23 4.65
N VAL A 153 -20.31 -17.01 5.92
CA VAL A 153 -20.72 -18.08 6.87
C VAL A 153 -22.09 -18.62 6.48
#